data_AF-A0A3D2IK07-F1
#
_entry.id   AF-A0A3D2IK07-F1
#
_cell.length_a   1.000
_cell.length_b   1.000
_cell.length_c   1.000
_cell.angle_alpha   90.00
_cell.angle_beta   90.00
_cell.angle_gamma   90.00
#
_symmetry.space_group_name_H-M   'P 1'
#
loop_
_entity.id
_entity.type
_entity.pdbx_description
1 polymer ?
#
loop_
_entity_poly.entity_id
_entity_poly.type
_entity_poly.pdbx_seq_one_letter_code
_entity_poly.pdbx_strand_id
1 'polypeptide(L)'
;MSDSANFDQAIDGYMLQAGEDGSGDVFRLFRISDGAKDGEVLTGTTDISGGGDFRVRVDRDASGNWALSVANSYSGVTVEEATGTDNTYSSTSFFGFKNTYTATRADKFFFDFKIDIPPIQIADASLLSASTINVTFSKDYDPATIQNSNFTITPGNLNPTSIDQPSGSSVELVFGSNLPSGSFDLDITSIEDSNNQTTLADTTITLFRFEEYQTGDIIINEFLKDPPGALEEYVELKNTSSRLLNLKDWKLGDNGTLSTISDQDLAIFPDSFVVITSDTAALKSVFGNVYATQVSLPAFNNTTDQIRLYDENGATIDSLEYTPDWGGDNVA
;
A
#
# COMPACT_ATOMS: atom_id res chain seq x y z
N MET A 1 -4.56 -12.45 26.23
CA MET A 1 -3.20 -11.97 25.91
C MET A 1 -2.56 -11.53 27.21
N SER A 2 -1.35 -12.01 27.51
CA SER A 2 -0.65 -11.72 28.78
C SER A 2 0.86 -11.67 28.59
N ASP A 3 1.50 -10.80 29.35
CA ASP A 3 2.94 -10.73 29.57
C ASP A 3 3.50 -11.94 30.36
N SER A 4 2.65 -12.80 30.92
CA SER A 4 3.06 -13.96 31.71
C SER A 4 2.37 -15.27 31.34
N ALA A 5 3.09 -16.39 31.50
CA ALA A 5 2.53 -17.74 31.38
C ALA A 5 1.71 -18.16 32.62
N ASN A 6 1.86 -17.49 33.76
CA ASN A 6 1.15 -17.80 34.99
C ASN A 6 0.01 -16.80 35.21
N PHE A 7 -1.24 -17.24 35.09
CA PHE A 7 -2.42 -16.38 35.27
C PHE A 7 -2.91 -16.27 36.73
N ASP A 8 -2.17 -16.83 37.68
CA ASP A 8 -2.45 -16.71 39.12
C ASP A 8 -1.67 -15.57 39.80
N GLN A 9 -0.79 -14.89 39.06
CA GLN A 9 -0.12 -13.67 39.51
C GLN A 9 -0.72 -12.43 38.83
N ALA A 10 -0.26 -11.25 39.26
CA ALA A 10 -0.53 -10.02 38.54
C ALA A 10 0.02 -10.13 37.11
N ILE A 11 -0.81 -9.78 36.14
CA ILE A 11 -0.49 -9.81 34.72
C ILE A 11 -0.90 -8.49 34.07
N ASP A 12 -0.22 -8.17 32.99
CA ASP A 12 -0.56 -7.09 32.07
C ASP A 12 -1.01 -7.67 30.73
N GLY A 13 -2.08 -7.11 30.16
CA GLY A 13 -2.57 -7.50 28.84
C GLY A 13 -4.07 -7.32 28.65
N TYR A 14 -4.70 -8.28 27.97
CA TYR A 14 -6.14 -8.23 27.66
C TYR A 14 -6.81 -9.58 27.93
N MET A 15 -8.02 -9.51 28.49
CA MET A 15 -8.85 -10.66 28.83
C MET A 15 -10.22 -10.52 28.17
N LEU A 16 -10.59 -11.51 27.36
CA LEU A 16 -11.98 -11.70 26.97
C LEU A 16 -12.68 -12.50 28.08
N GLN A 17 -13.63 -11.88 28.75
CA GLN A 17 -14.48 -12.50 29.76
C GLN A 17 -15.75 -13.07 29.12
N ALA A 18 -16.13 -14.27 29.56
CA ALA A 18 -17.43 -14.88 29.32
C ALA A 18 -18.05 -15.24 30.68
N GLY A 19 -19.19 -14.63 31.01
CA GLY A 19 -19.94 -14.86 32.26
C GLY A 19 -19.59 -13.90 33.40
N GLU A 20 -20.61 -13.49 34.15
CA GLU A 20 -20.53 -12.64 35.36
C GLU A 20 -21.28 -13.28 36.55
N ASP A 21 -21.18 -12.65 37.73
CA ASP A 21 -22.04 -12.97 38.87
C ASP A 21 -23.30 -12.09 38.79
N GLY A 22 -24.31 -12.48 37.98
CA GLY A 22 -25.49 -11.64 37.71
C GLY A 22 -26.41 -12.10 36.58
N SER A 23 -27.19 -11.17 36.00
CA SER A 23 -28.03 -11.36 34.81
C SER A 23 -27.51 -10.51 33.65
N GLY A 24 -27.52 -11.04 32.42
CA GLY A 24 -27.05 -10.32 31.22
C GLY A 24 -25.62 -10.70 30.83
N ASP A 25 -25.28 -11.99 30.94
CA ASP A 25 -23.96 -12.48 30.56
C ASP A 25 -23.75 -12.30 29.05
N VAL A 26 -22.70 -11.56 28.71
CA VAL A 26 -22.21 -11.33 27.34
C VAL A 26 -20.69 -11.45 27.33
N PHE A 27 -20.09 -11.51 26.15
CA PHE A 27 -18.65 -11.42 26.01
C PHE A 27 -18.17 -9.98 26.22
N ARG A 28 -17.14 -9.78 27.04
CA ARG A 28 -16.54 -8.45 27.29
C ARG A 28 -15.03 -8.51 27.24
N LEU A 29 -14.40 -7.56 26.56
CA LEU A 29 -12.95 -7.46 26.50
C LEU A 29 -12.47 -6.40 27.47
N PHE A 30 -11.60 -6.77 28.40
CA PHE A 30 -11.00 -5.86 29.37
C PHE A 30 -9.50 -5.70 29.14
N ARG A 31 -9.00 -4.49 29.35
CA ARG A 31 -7.58 -4.26 29.65
C ARG A 31 -7.31 -4.71 31.09
N ILE A 32 -6.23 -5.44 31.29
CA ILE A 32 -5.76 -5.88 32.60
C ILE A 32 -4.41 -5.21 32.86
N SER A 33 -4.29 -4.51 33.99
CA SER A 33 -3.07 -3.84 34.45
C SER A 33 -2.82 -4.24 35.90
N ASP A 34 -1.62 -4.73 36.21
CA ASP A 34 -1.23 -5.25 37.52
C ASP A 34 -2.24 -6.29 38.08
N GLY A 35 -2.74 -7.16 37.19
CA GLY A 35 -3.71 -8.21 37.52
C GLY A 35 -5.15 -7.74 37.78
N ALA A 36 -5.43 -6.43 37.68
CA ALA A 36 -6.77 -5.86 37.88
C ALA A 36 -7.38 -5.40 36.55
N LYS A 37 -8.72 -5.42 36.45
CA LYS A 37 -9.43 -4.79 35.33
C LYS A 37 -9.18 -3.29 35.36
N ASP A 38 -8.60 -2.78 34.28
CA ASP A 38 -8.18 -1.38 34.13
C ASP A 38 -8.80 -0.76 32.86
N GLY A 39 -10.06 -1.10 32.56
CA GLY A 39 -10.79 -0.56 31.43
C GLY A 39 -11.52 -1.64 30.63
N GLU A 40 -12.71 -1.30 30.15
CA GLU A 40 -13.49 -2.12 29.22
C GLU A 40 -13.23 -1.61 27.80
N VAL A 41 -12.72 -2.48 26.93
CA VAL A 41 -12.40 -2.15 25.54
C VAL A 41 -13.65 -2.24 24.68
N LEU A 42 -14.41 -3.33 24.82
CA LEU A 42 -15.67 -3.57 24.10
C LEU A 42 -16.57 -4.52 24.89
N THR A 43 -17.88 -4.45 24.59
CA THR A 43 -18.91 -5.31 25.17
C THR A 43 -19.83 -5.81 24.06
N GLY A 44 -19.94 -7.13 23.95
CA GLY A 44 -20.81 -7.83 23.01
C GLY A 44 -22.29 -7.78 23.38
N THR A 45 -23.12 -8.42 22.55
CA THR A 45 -24.59 -8.42 22.68
C THR A 45 -25.18 -9.81 22.84
N THR A 46 -24.42 -10.86 22.49
CA THR A 46 -24.86 -12.24 22.54
C THR A 46 -25.05 -12.71 23.99
N ASP A 47 -26.29 -13.06 24.35
CA ASP A 47 -26.62 -13.64 25.66
C ASP A 47 -26.04 -15.05 25.77
N ILE A 48 -25.14 -15.25 26.73
CA ILE A 48 -24.48 -16.53 27.01
C ILE A 48 -24.93 -17.17 28.32
N SER A 49 -25.92 -16.59 29.02
CA SER A 49 -26.37 -17.05 30.34
C SER A 49 -26.96 -18.47 30.34
N GLY A 50 -27.51 -18.90 29.20
CA GLY A 50 -28.03 -20.25 29.00
C GLY A 50 -26.95 -21.33 28.83
N GLY A 51 -25.69 -20.93 28.64
CA GLY A 51 -24.62 -21.81 28.16
C GLY A 51 -24.86 -22.30 26.73
N GLY A 52 -23.93 -23.11 26.23
CA GLY A 52 -24.01 -23.67 24.87
C GLY A 52 -22.70 -23.54 24.11
N ASP A 53 -22.76 -23.81 22.82
CA ASP A 53 -21.62 -23.74 21.92
C ASP A 53 -21.55 -22.37 21.28
N PHE A 54 -20.38 -21.74 21.36
CA PHE A 54 -20.12 -20.45 20.74
C PHE A 54 -18.86 -20.53 19.90
N ARG A 55 -18.86 -19.80 18.78
CA ARG A 55 -17.64 -19.44 18.07
C ARG A 55 -17.40 -17.97 18.29
N VAL A 56 -16.23 -17.63 18.82
CA VAL A 56 -15.87 -16.26 19.17
C VAL A 56 -14.58 -15.89 18.47
N ARG A 57 -14.57 -14.71 17.85
CA ARG A 57 -13.40 -14.14 17.19
C ARG A 57 -13.17 -12.74 17.75
N VAL A 58 -11.93 -12.47 18.12
CA VAL A 58 -11.47 -11.13 18.51
C VAL A 58 -10.34 -10.75 17.58
N ASP A 59 -10.52 -9.68 16.83
CA ASP A 59 -9.51 -9.10 15.96
C ASP A 59 -8.95 -7.83 16.59
N ARG A 60 -7.66 -7.57 16.36
CA ARG A 60 -6.96 -6.35 16.75
C ARG A 60 -6.01 -5.93 15.66
N ASP A 61 -6.02 -4.66 15.27
CA ASP A 61 -5.01 -4.10 14.37
C ASP A 61 -3.85 -3.41 15.10
N ALA A 62 -2.85 -2.92 14.36
CA ALA A 62 -1.68 -2.23 14.92
C ALA A 62 -2.02 -0.88 15.59
N SER A 63 -3.12 -0.25 15.21
CA SER A 63 -3.62 0.99 15.82
C SER A 63 -4.38 0.75 17.12
N GLY A 64 -4.63 -0.51 17.48
CA GLY A 64 -5.40 -0.89 18.66
C GLY A 64 -6.90 -0.78 18.46
N ASN A 65 -7.39 -0.86 17.21
CA ASN A 65 -8.80 -1.07 16.95
C ASN A 65 -9.14 -2.54 17.18
N TRP A 66 -10.21 -2.80 17.91
CA TRP A 66 -10.68 -4.12 18.27
C TRP A 66 -12.05 -4.40 17.71
N ALA A 67 -12.29 -5.63 17.28
CA ALA A 67 -13.60 -6.11 16.86
C ALA A 67 -13.90 -7.46 17.52
N LEU A 68 -15.13 -7.62 18.00
CA LEU A 68 -15.66 -8.87 18.56
C LEU A 68 -16.74 -9.40 17.62
N SER A 69 -16.58 -10.64 17.17
CA SER A 69 -17.57 -11.35 16.37
C SER A 69 -17.95 -12.68 17.02
N VAL A 70 -19.25 -12.99 17.04
CA VAL A 70 -19.80 -14.16 17.73
C VAL A 70 -20.76 -14.95 16.84
N ALA A 71 -20.80 -16.27 17.01
CA ALA A 71 -21.85 -17.15 16.48
C ALA A 71 -22.39 -18.07 17.58
N ASN A 72 -23.71 -18.30 17.58
CA ASN A 72 -24.42 -19.21 18.51
C ASN A 72 -24.31 -20.69 18.09
N SER A 73 -23.13 -21.13 17.67
CA SER A 73 -22.79 -22.53 17.44
C SER A 73 -21.28 -22.68 17.21
N TYR A 74 -20.75 -23.88 17.45
CA TYR A 74 -19.32 -24.18 17.24
C TYR A 74 -18.86 -23.95 15.79
N SER A 75 -19.66 -24.34 14.79
CA SER A 75 -19.33 -24.22 13.36
C SER A 75 -20.01 -23.03 12.68
N GLY A 76 -20.61 -22.11 13.44
CA GLY A 76 -21.34 -20.96 12.90
C GLY A 76 -20.43 -19.96 12.19
N VAL A 77 -21.04 -19.14 11.34
CA VAL A 77 -20.42 -17.92 10.81
C VAL A 77 -20.55 -16.84 11.86
N THR A 78 -19.43 -16.26 12.28
CA THR A 78 -19.41 -15.19 13.27
C THR A 78 -19.93 -13.89 12.66
N VAL A 79 -20.70 -13.13 13.44
CA VAL A 79 -21.18 -11.79 13.08
C VAL A 79 -20.55 -10.80 14.05
N GLU A 80 -20.00 -9.71 13.53
CA GLU A 80 -19.48 -8.61 14.36
C GLU A 80 -20.61 -8.01 15.19
N GLU A 81 -20.38 -7.87 16.49
CA GLU A 81 -21.36 -7.29 17.42
C GLU A 81 -20.83 -6.13 18.24
N ALA A 82 -19.50 -5.95 18.33
CA ALA A 82 -18.91 -4.84 19.06
C ALA A 82 -17.53 -4.46 18.53
N THR A 83 -17.21 -3.17 18.66
CA THR A 83 -15.88 -2.61 18.37
C THR A 83 -15.41 -1.75 19.53
N GLY A 84 -14.09 -1.61 19.68
CA GLY A 84 -13.48 -0.79 20.71
C GLY A 84 -12.08 -0.32 20.31
N THR A 85 -11.50 0.60 21.07
CA THR A 85 -10.11 1.03 20.86
C THR A 85 -9.33 1.00 22.15
N ASP A 86 -8.20 0.30 22.14
CA ASP A 86 -7.22 0.31 23.23
C ASP A 86 -5.87 -0.18 22.68
N ASN A 87 -4.83 0.62 22.84
CA ASN A 87 -3.47 0.32 22.37
C ASN A 87 -2.44 0.36 23.51
N THR A 88 -2.86 0.18 24.77
CA THR A 88 -1.96 0.22 25.93
C THR A 88 -0.89 -0.87 25.86
N TYR A 89 -1.27 -2.10 25.53
CA TYR A 89 -0.34 -3.18 25.29
C TYR A 89 -0.35 -3.55 23.81
N SER A 90 0.77 -3.32 23.12
CA SER A 90 0.91 -3.55 21.67
C SER A 90 1.38 -4.96 21.32
N SER A 91 1.93 -5.70 22.29
CA SER A 91 2.36 -7.09 22.14
C SER A 91 2.28 -7.81 23.47
N THR A 92 2.09 -9.14 23.43
CA THR A 92 2.15 -10.02 24.60
C THR A 92 2.76 -11.36 24.20
N SER A 93 3.45 -12.03 25.11
CA SER A 93 4.14 -13.30 24.83
C SER A 93 3.27 -14.54 25.07
N PHE A 94 2.16 -14.42 25.78
CA PHE A 94 1.36 -15.56 26.21
C PHE A 94 -0.14 -15.39 25.94
N PHE A 95 -0.80 -16.53 25.74
CA PHE A 95 -2.25 -16.66 25.64
C PHE A 95 -2.68 -17.94 26.38
N GLY A 96 -3.88 -17.93 26.96
CA GLY A 96 -4.50 -19.12 27.50
C GLY A 96 -5.84 -18.82 28.17
N PHE A 97 -6.35 -19.82 28.89
CA PHE A 97 -7.69 -19.80 29.47
C PHE A 97 -7.62 -19.86 31.00
N LYS A 98 -8.46 -19.06 31.66
CA LYS A 98 -8.69 -19.13 33.10
C LYS A 98 -10.17 -19.39 33.33
N ASN A 99 -10.48 -20.51 33.99
CA ASN A 99 -11.86 -20.93 34.24
C ASN A 99 -12.13 -20.96 35.74
N THR A 100 -13.20 -20.27 36.16
CA THR A 100 -13.70 -20.33 37.54
C THR A 100 -15.00 -21.12 37.54
N TYR A 101 -15.04 -22.24 38.25
CA TYR A 101 -16.19 -23.15 38.25
C TYR A 101 -16.37 -23.84 39.60
N THR A 102 -17.57 -24.35 39.87
CA THR A 102 -17.82 -25.24 41.01
C THR A 102 -17.30 -26.64 40.73
N ALA A 103 -16.92 -27.38 41.78
CA ALA A 103 -16.38 -28.75 41.63
C ALA A 103 -17.27 -29.69 40.78
N THR A 104 -18.58 -29.48 40.78
CA THR A 104 -19.55 -30.25 39.98
C THR A 104 -19.57 -29.93 38.49
N ARG A 105 -18.86 -28.88 38.04
CA ARG A 105 -18.81 -28.41 36.65
C ARG A 105 -17.42 -28.48 36.02
N ALA A 106 -16.46 -29.12 36.69
CA ALA A 106 -15.06 -29.19 36.25
C ALA A 106 -14.88 -29.84 34.86
N ASP A 107 -15.84 -30.64 34.41
CA ASP A 107 -15.84 -31.38 33.14
C ASP A 107 -16.72 -30.74 32.06
N LYS A 108 -17.17 -29.49 32.24
CA LYS A 108 -18.17 -28.84 31.37
C LYS A 108 -17.62 -27.74 30.46
N PHE A 109 -16.31 -27.51 30.46
CA PHE A 109 -15.68 -26.47 29.65
C PHE A 109 -14.76 -27.11 28.61
N PHE A 110 -15.00 -26.76 27.35
CA PHE A 110 -14.23 -27.24 26.21
C PHE A 110 -13.77 -26.04 25.40
N PHE A 111 -12.50 -26.03 25.01
CA PHE A 111 -11.92 -24.96 24.22
C PHE A 111 -11.27 -25.57 22.99
N ASP A 112 -11.62 -25.00 21.85
CA ASP A 112 -10.86 -25.11 20.62
C ASP A 112 -10.52 -23.69 20.20
N PHE A 113 -9.29 -23.46 19.78
CA PHE A 113 -8.82 -22.12 19.48
C PHE A 113 -7.77 -22.12 18.39
N LYS A 114 -7.71 -20.98 17.72
CA LYS A 114 -6.71 -20.66 16.71
C LYS A 114 -6.27 -19.23 16.94
N ILE A 115 -4.97 -18.99 16.87
CA ILE A 115 -4.39 -17.65 16.86
C ILE A 115 -3.89 -17.43 15.44
N ASP A 116 -4.41 -16.40 14.79
CA ASP A 116 -3.99 -15.98 13.47
C ASP A 116 -3.13 -14.72 13.59
N ILE A 117 -1.88 -14.81 13.13
CA ILE A 117 -0.93 -13.70 13.10
C ILE A 117 -0.78 -13.29 11.64
N PRO A 118 -1.08 -12.03 11.27
CA PRO A 118 -0.90 -11.56 9.90
C PRO A 118 0.54 -11.79 9.44
N PRO A 119 0.79 -12.23 8.19
CA PRO A 119 2.15 -12.44 7.70
C PRO A 119 2.92 -11.11 7.62
N ILE A 120 4.25 -11.18 7.71
CA ILE A 120 5.10 -10.04 7.29
C ILE A 120 4.91 -9.85 5.77
N GLN A 121 4.85 -8.60 5.34
CA GLN A 121 4.62 -8.19 3.96
C GLN A 121 5.59 -7.06 3.61
N ILE A 122 5.81 -6.82 2.32
CA ILE A 122 6.46 -5.59 1.88
C ILE A 122 5.43 -4.45 1.91
N ALA A 123 5.73 -3.42 2.68
CA ALA A 123 4.92 -2.20 2.75
C ALA A 123 5.27 -1.23 1.63
N ASP A 124 6.56 -1.08 1.31
CA ASP A 124 7.05 -0.22 0.24
C ASP A 124 8.44 -0.68 -0.26
N ALA A 125 8.76 -0.37 -1.51
CA ALA A 125 10.12 -0.44 -2.02
C ALA A 125 10.36 0.67 -3.05
N SER A 126 11.48 1.38 -2.89
CA SER A 126 11.80 2.55 -3.72
C SER A 126 13.31 2.74 -3.87
N LEU A 127 13.73 3.37 -4.98
CA LEU A 127 15.13 3.72 -5.17
C LEU A 127 15.49 4.93 -4.30
N LEU A 128 16.56 4.82 -3.51
CA LEU A 128 17.20 5.97 -2.87
C LEU A 128 18.27 6.59 -3.78
N SER A 129 18.88 5.78 -4.65
CA SER A 129 19.90 6.21 -5.61
C SER A 129 19.94 5.24 -6.80
N ALA A 130 20.82 5.51 -7.77
CA ALA A 130 21.04 4.60 -8.90
C ALA A 130 21.56 3.21 -8.50
N SER A 131 22.06 3.02 -7.26
CA SER A 131 22.61 1.75 -6.76
C SER A 131 22.10 1.38 -5.37
N THR A 132 21.02 2.02 -4.89
CA THR A 132 20.47 1.78 -3.55
C THR A 132 18.96 1.70 -3.60
N ILE A 133 18.39 0.65 -3.02
CA ILE A 133 16.94 0.45 -2.87
C ILE A 133 16.62 0.41 -1.38
N ASN A 134 15.62 1.17 -0.94
CA ASN A 134 15.02 1.01 0.37
C ASN A 134 13.82 0.05 0.27
N VAL A 135 13.74 -0.91 1.19
CA VAL A 135 12.60 -1.81 1.32
C VAL A 135 12.05 -1.70 2.74
N THR A 136 10.76 -1.37 2.85
CA THR A 136 10.04 -1.26 4.13
C THR A 136 9.09 -2.43 4.28
N PHE A 137 9.06 -3.04 5.46
CA PHE A 137 8.20 -4.17 5.81
C PHE A 137 6.98 -3.72 6.63
N SER A 138 5.90 -4.50 6.62
CA SER A 138 4.68 -4.22 7.38
C SER A 138 4.82 -4.39 8.90
N LYS A 139 5.90 -5.05 9.35
CA LYS A 139 6.28 -5.25 10.75
C LYS A 139 7.78 -5.52 10.85
N ASP A 140 8.29 -5.55 12.07
CA ASP A 140 9.71 -5.81 12.32
C ASP A 140 10.11 -7.21 11.82
N TYR A 141 11.27 -7.31 11.18
CA TYR A 141 11.87 -8.57 10.70
C TYR A 141 12.90 -9.12 11.71
N ASP A 142 13.26 -10.40 11.61
CA ASP A 142 14.43 -10.96 12.30
C ASP A 142 15.71 -10.62 11.52
N PRO A 143 16.62 -9.78 12.08
CA PRO A 143 17.88 -9.40 11.43
C PRO A 143 18.75 -10.58 10.99
N ALA A 144 18.64 -11.73 11.66
CA ALA A 144 19.41 -12.93 11.33
C ALA A 144 18.99 -13.55 9.99
N THR A 145 17.75 -13.31 9.55
CA THR A 145 17.20 -13.84 8.29
C THR A 145 17.53 -12.98 7.09
N ILE A 146 18.04 -11.75 7.29
CA ILE A 146 18.41 -10.84 6.21
C ILE A 146 19.79 -11.20 5.64
N GLN A 147 19.79 -11.71 4.41
CA GLN A 147 20.95 -12.11 3.65
C GLN A 147 20.89 -11.53 2.22
N ASN A 148 22.04 -11.30 1.59
CA ASN A 148 22.07 -10.77 0.22
C ASN A 148 21.34 -11.68 -0.79
N SER A 149 21.30 -13.00 -0.53
CA SER A 149 20.57 -13.97 -1.35
C SER A 149 19.05 -13.85 -1.27
N ASN A 150 18.50 -13.15 -0.27
CA ASN A 150 17.06 -12.92 -0.17
C ASN A 150 16.57 -11.94 -1.23
N PHE A 151 17.45 -11.11 -1.78
CA PHE A 151 17.12 -10.01 -2.69
C PHE A 151 17.83 -10.21 -4.03
N THR A 152 17.05 -10.34 -5.10
CA THR A 152 17.59 -10.53 -6.45
C THR A 152 16.93 -9.59 -7.44
N ILE A 153 17.73 -8.90 -8.25
CA ILE A 153 17.25 -8.06 -9.33
C ILE A 153 17.19 -8.85 -10.64
N THR A 154 16.06 -8.76 -11.30
CA THR A 154 15.81 -9.33 -12.63
C THR A 154 15.45 -8.20 -13.61
N PRO A 155 16.10 -8.10 -14.79
CA PRO A 155 17.10 -8.99 -15.35
C PRO A 155 18.50 -8.80 -14.73
N GLY A 156 19.36 -9.81 -14.91
CA GLY A 156 20.78 -9.76 -14.53
C GLY A 156 21.14 -10.58 -13.30
N ASN A 157 20.15 -11.03 -12.53
CA ASN A 157 20.33 -11.83 -11.32
C ASN A 157 21.34 -11.16 -10.36
N LEU A 158 21.16 -9.86 -10.13
CA LEU A 158 22.06 -9.06 -9.31
C LEU A 158 21.59 -9.13 -7.85
N ASN A 159 22.52 -9.42 -6.95
CA ASN A 159 22.28 -9.35 -5.51
C ASN A 159 22.94 -8.08 -4.95
N PRO A 160 22.44 -7.53 -3.83
CA PRO A 160 23.13 -6.45 -3.14
C PRO A 160 24.54 -6.91 -2.71
N THR A 161 25.47 -5.97 -2.66
CA THR A 161 26.82 -6.17 -2.11
C THR A 161 26.84 -6.00 -0.59
N SER A 162 25.97 -5.15 -0.05
CA SER A 162 25.74 -4.98 1.39
C SER A 162 24.29 -4.61 1.65
N ILE A 163 23.83 -4.88 2.87
CA ILE A 163 22.50 -4.50 3.34
C ILE A 163 22.68 -3.73 4.64
N ASP A 164 22.24 -2.47 4.65
CA ASP A 164 22.16 -1.67 5.86
C ASP A 164 20.75 -1.81 6.47
N GLN A 165 20.65 -1.82 7.80
CA GLN A 165 19.40 -2.08 8.53
C GLN A 165 19.05 -0.84 9.39
N PRO A 166 18.55 0.24 8.79
CA PRO A 166 18.33 1.51 9.50
C PRO A 166 17.25 1.42 10.60
N SER A 167 16.34 0.44 10.52
CA SER A 167 15.33 0.16 11.54
C SER A 167 14.93 -1.32 11.53
N GLY A 168 14.14 -1.74 12.53
CA GLY A 168 13.60 -3.12 12.60
C GLY A 168 12.65 -3.47 11.46
N SER A 169 12.14 -2.50 10.70
CA SER A 169 11.17 -2.67 9.62
C SER A 169 11.65 -2.11 8.28
N SER A 170 12.92 -1.71 8.16
CA SER A 170 13.49 -1.25 6.88
C SER A 170 14.89 -1.79 6.65
N VAL A 171 15.21 -2.05 5.38
CA VAL A 171 16.55 -2.38 4.89
C VAL A 171 16.91 -1.51 3.68
N GLU A 172 18.18 -1.12 3.59
CA GLU A 172 18.77 -0.47 2.43
C GLU A 172 19.70 -1.45 1.71
N LEU A 173 19.29 -1.84 0.51
CA LEU A 173 20.02 -2.75 -0.36
C LEU A 173 21.02 -1.93 -1.19
N VAL A 174 22.31 -2.13 -0.95
CA VAL A 174 23.39 -1.42 -1.67
C VAL A 174 24.01 -2.33 -2.70
N PHE A 175 24.05 -1.89 -3.96
CA PHE A 175 24.60 -2.63 -5.09
C PHE A 175 25.97 -2.06 -5.51
N GLY A 176 26.87 -2.93 -5.96
CA GLY A 176 28.23 -2.54 -6.36
C GLY A 176 28.30 -1.78 -7.70
N SER A 177 27.21 -1.75 -8.45
CA SER A 177 27.04 -0.99 -9.69
C SER A 177 25.67 -0.32 -9.71
N ASN A 178 25.47 0.62 -10.63
CA ASN A 178 24.12 1.10 -10.92
C ASN A 178 23.23 -0.08 -11.31
N LEU A 179 21.96 0.02 -10.91
CA LEU A 179 20.90 -0.94 -11.21
C LEU A 179 20.67 -1.02 -12.75
N PRO A 180 19.69 -1.80 -13.24
CA PRO A 180 19.21 -1.63 -14.62
C PRO A 180 18.44 -0.29 -14.78
N SER A 181 18.58 0.37 -15.93
CA SER A 181 17.64 1.45 -16.31
C SER A 181 16.32 0.85 -16.78
N GLY A 182 15.27 1.67 -16.78
CA GLY A 182 13.93 1.20 -17.14
C GLY A 182 13.28 0.44 -15.99
N SER A 183 12.40 -0.50 -16.35
CA SER A 183 11.73 -1.37 -15.40
C SER A 183 12.59 -2.61 -15.08
N PHE A 184 12.69 -2.95 -13.81
CA PHE A 184 13.30 -4.20 -13.34
C PHE A 184 12.55 -4.71 -12.11
N ASP A 185 12.65 -6.00 -11.87
CA ASP A 185 11.99 -6.67 -10.76
C ASP A 185 12.99 -6.90 -9.61
N LEU A 186 12.52 -6.69 -8.39
CA LEU A 186 13.18 -7.08 -7.15
C LEU A 186 12.42 -8.28 -6.55
N ASP A 187 13.04 -9.45 -6.59
CA ASP A 187 12.56 -10.66 -5.96
C ASP A 187 13.04 -10.71 -4.50
N ILE A 188 12.11 -10.92 -3.57
CA ILE A 188 12.33 -10.95 -2.12
C ILE A 188 11.78 -12.23 -1.53
N THR A 189 12.61 -13.00 -0.83
CA THR A 189 12.25 -14.33 -0.32
C THR A 189 12.81 -14.61 1.08
N SER A 190 12.21 -15.55 1.80
CA SER A 190 12.78 -16.16 3.03
C SER A 190 13.15 -15.17 4.15
N ILE A 191 12.32 -14.16 4.40
CA ILE A 191 12.46 -13.21 5.52
C ILE A 191 11.44 -13.56 6.60
N GLU A 192 11.86 -13.68 7.85
CA GLU A 192 10.96 -13.93 8.99
C GLU A 192 10.68 -12.64 9.77
N ASP A 193 9.53 -12.58 10.43
CA ASP A 193 9.27 -11.51 11.40
C ASP A 193 10.14 -11.65 12.66
N SER A 194 10.30 -10.57 13.42
CA SER A 194 11.20 -10.51 14.58
C SER A 194 10.89 -11.50 15.72
N ASN A 195 9.71 -12.12 15.68
CA ASN A 195 9.28 -13.13 16.65
C ASN A 195 9.33 -14.57 16.09
N ASN A 196 9.77 -14.74 14.85
CA ASN A 196 9.83 -16.01 14.11
C ASN A 196 8.47 -16.75 14.10
N GLN A 197 7.38 -15.98 13.97
CA GLN A 197 6.00 -16.46 13.94
C GLN A 197 5.45 -16.53 12.52
N THR A 198 5.92 -15.66 11.63
CA THR A 198 5.51 -15.63 10.22
C THR A 198 6.69 -15.37 9.30
N THR A 199 6.58 -15.89 8.07
CA THR A 199 7.57 -15.69 7.01
C THR A 199 6.92 -14.89 5.88
N LEU A 200 7.71 -14.01 5.26
CA LEU A 200 7.35 -13.29 4.05
C LEU A 200 7.07 -14.31 2.94
N ALA A 201 5.90 -14.21 2.32
CA ALA A 201 5.65 -14.93 1.08
C ALA A 201 6.56 -14.37 -0.02
N ASP A 202 7.11 -15.24 -0.88
CA ASP A 202 7.93 -14.81 -2.02
C ASP A 202 7.23 -13.69 -2.79
N THR A 203 7.89 -12.56 -2.89
CA THR A 203 7.32 -11.31 -3.39
C THR A 203 8.22 -10.74 -4.48
N THR A 204 7.63 -10.40 -5.62
CA THR A 204 8.33 -9.69 -6.70
C THR A 204 7.76 -8.28 -6.80
N ILE A 205 8.65 -7.28 -6.82
CA ILE A 205 8.29 -5.86 -6.93
C ILE A 205 8.94 -5.28 -8.17
N THR A 206 8.13 -4.75 -9.10
CA THR A 206 8.65 -3.99 -10.24
C THR A 206 8.99 -2.57 -9.80
N LEU A 207 10.25 -2.19 -10.02
CA LEU A 207 10.80 -0.86 -9.76
C LEU A 207 11.20 -0.21 -11.08
N PHE A 208 11.30 1.12 -11.05
CA PHE A 208 11.64 1.93 -12.21
C PHE A 208 12.85 2.80 -11.90
N ARG A 209 13.87 2.74 -12.75
CA ARG A 209 14.90 3.79 -12.79
C ARG A 209 14.79 4.58 -14.07
N PHE A 210 14.41 5.84 -13.91
CA PHE A 210 14.40 6.81 -15.00
C PHE A 210 15.82 7.12 -15.50
N GLU A 211 15.91 7.40 -16.79
CA GLU A 211 17.12 7.87 -17.43
C GLU A 211 17.04 9.37 -17.67
N GLU A 212 18.19 9.99 -17.91
CA GLU A 212 18.24 11.40 -18.31
C GLU A 212 17.71 11.57 -19.73
N TYR A 213 16.83 12.56 -19.89
CA TYR A 213 16.34 12.99 -21.19
C TYR A 213 17.49 13.39 -22.12
N GLN A 214 17.39 13.00 -23.39
CA GLN A 214 18.22 13.50 -24.49
C GLN A 214 17.36 14.19 -25.54
N THR A 215 17.93 15.20 -26.23
CA THR A 215 17.22 15.94 -27.28
C THR A 215 16.59 15.02 -28.32
N GLY A 216 15.27 15.15 -28.47
CA GLY A 216 14.48 14.35 -29.40
C GLY A 216 13.88 13.08 -28.80
N ASP A 217 14.19 12.72 -27.55
CA ASP A 217 13.58 11.55 -26.91
C ASP A 217 12.07 11.71 -26.77
N ILE A 218 11.61 12.91 -26.43
CA ILE A 218 10.18 13.25 -26.30
C ILE A 218 9.82 14.27 -27.38
N ILE A 219 8.74 14.01 -28.10
CA ILE A 219 8.18 14.94 -29.11
C ILE A 219 6.69 15.15 -28.87
N ILE A 220 6.18 16.28 -29.36
CA ILE A 220 4.75 16.50 -29.55
C ILE A 220 4.33 15.66 -30.76
N ASN A 221 3.54 14.61 -30.54
CA ASN A 221 3.13 13.68 -31.59
C ASN A 221 1.79 14.08 -32.22
N GLU A 222 0.83 14.44 -31.38
CA GLU A 222 -0.52 14.81 -31.79
C GLU A 222 -1.08 15.89 -30.87
N PHE A 223 -2.04 16.67 -31.35
CA PHE A 223 -2.79 17.60 -30.52
C PHE A 223 -4.18 17.81 -31.09
N LEU A 224 -5.14 18.09 -30.21
CA LEU A 224 -6.51 18.46 -30.55
C LEU A 224 -6.80 19.84 -29.99
N LYS A 225 -6.92 20.83 -30.86
CA LYS A 225 -7.26 22.22 -30.51
C LYS A 225 -8.76 22.54 -30.60
N ASP A 226 -9.51 21.82 -31.43
CA ASP A 226 -10.94 22.07 -31.67
C ASP A 226 -11.75 20.78 -31.50
N PRO A 227 -11.99 20.35 -30.25
CA PRO A 227 -12.53 19.03 -29.98
C PRO A 227 -13.99 18.87 -30.42
N PRO A 228 -14.37 17.73 -31.04
CA PRO A 228 -15.76 17.44 -31.32
C PRO A 228 -16.55 17.04 -30.06
N GLY A 229 -17.74 17.63 -29.92
CA GLY A 229 -18.75 17.14 -28.97
C GLY A 229 -18.33 17.28 -27.51
N ALA A 230 -18.06 16.15 -26.86
CA ALA A 230 -17.72 16.08 -25.43
C ALA A 230 -16.24 15.80 -25.16
N LEU A 231 -15.41 15.75 -26.22
CA LEU A 231 -13.95 15.72 -26.03
C LEU A 231 -13.47 17.09 -25.55
N GLU A 232 -12.34 17.05 -24.86
CA GLU A 232 -11.58 18.24 -24.49
C GLU A 232 -10.30 18.29 -25.31
N GLU A 233 -9.65 19.45 -25.32
CA GLU A 233 -8.33 19.61 -25.94
C GLU A 233 -7.32 18.63 -25.32
N TYR A 234 -6.40 18.16 -26.15
CA TYR A 234 -5.30 17.33 -25.68
C TYR A 234 -4.01 17.57 -26.45
N VAL A 235 -2.91 17.17 -25.82
CA VAL A 235 -1.61 16.99 -26.48
C VAL A 235 -1.12 15.58 -26.17
N GLU A 236 -0.76 14.84 -27.21
CA GLU A 236 -0.07 13.56 -27.08
C GLU A 236 1.43 13.76 -27.21
N LEU A 237 2.16 13.34 -26.19
CA LEU A 237 3.62 13.25 -26.23
C LEU A 237 4.03 11.83 -26.56
N LYS A 238 5.04 11.69 -27.41
CA LYS A 238 5.64 10.39 -27.75
C LYS A 238 7.06 10.31 -27.24
N ASN A 239 7.38 9.22 -26.55
CA ASN A 239 8.76 8.81 -26.34
C ASN A 239 9.24 8.02 -27.55
N THR A 240 10.14 8.62 -28.31
CA THR A 240 10.75 8.02 -29.52
C THR A 240 12.05 7.27 -29.21
N SER A 241 12.48 7.29 -27.96
CA SER A 241 13.72 6.68 -27.50
C SER A 241 13.47 5.31 -26.87
N SER A 242 14.57 4.59 -26.62
CA SER A 242 14.56 3.35 -25.84
C SER A 242 14.64 3.59 -24.32
N ARG A 243 14.57 4.85 -23.86
CA ARG A 243 14.76 5.22 -22.45
C ARG A 243 13.44 5.30 -21.71
N LEU A 244 13.42 4.89 -20.45
CA LEU A 244 12.30 5.21 -19.56
C LEU A 244 12.52 6.61 -18.99
N LEU A 245 11.62 7.54 -19.30
CA LEU A 245 11.74 8.94 -18.89
C LEU A 245 10.65 9.31 -17.87
N ASN A 246 10.91 10.36 -17.11
CA ASN A 246 9.99 10.92 -16.13
C ASN A 246 9.59 12.33 -16.55
N LEU A 247 8.29 12.62 -16.58
CA LEU A 247 7.73 13.92 -16.92
C LEU A 247 7.35 14.74 -15.67
N LYS A 248 7.82 14.32 -14.50
CA LYS A 248 7.65 15.09 -13.26
C LYS A 248 8.20 16.49 -13.42
N ASP A 249 7.41 17.48 -12.99
CA ASP A 249 7.72 18.90 -13.02
C ASP A 249 7.93 19.51 -14.42
N TRP A 250 7.79 18.72 -15.49
CA TRP A 250 7.75 19.21 -16.87
C TRP A 250 6.50 20.06 -17.08
N LYS A 251 6.56 20.95 -18.08
CA LYS A 251 5.49 21.91 -18.35
C LYS A 251 5.04 21.87 -19.80
N LEU A 252 3.74 21.94 -19.98
CA LEU A 252 3.07 21.98 -21.28
C LEU A 252 2.08 23.14 -21.30
N GLY A 253 2.00 23.85 -22.43
CA GLY A 253 0.98 24.85 -22.64
C GLY A 253 1.19 25.61 -23.93
N ASP A 254 0.69 26.84 -23.97
CA ASP A 254 0.72 27.70 -25.15
C ASP A 254 1.79 28.79 -25.04
N ASN A 255 1.71 29.81 -25.90
CA ASN A 255 2.63 30.96 -25.81
C ASN A 255 2.41 31.82 -24.55
N GLY A 256 1.20 31.81 -23.97
CA GLY A 256 0.83 32.68 -22.85
C GLY A 256 0.98 32.03 -21.47
N THR A 257 0.67 30.74 -21.37
CA THR A 257 0.52 30.02 -20.09
C THR A 257 1.08 28.61 -20.20
N LEU A 258 1.74 28.16 -19.14
CA LEU A 258 2.23 26.80 -19.00
C LEU A 258 1.59 26.13 -17.78
N SER A 259 1.25 24.86 -17.91
CA SER A 259 0.77 23.99 -16.84
C SER A 259 1.79 22.91 -16.55
N THR A 260 2.03 22.63 -15.27
CA THR A 260 2.86 21.48 -14.86
C THR A 260 2.12 20.18 -15.20
N ILE A 261 2.82 19.24 -15.86
CA ILE A 261 2.26 17.96 -16.31
C ILE A 261 1.96 17.05 -15.11
N SER A 262 2.87 16.97 -14.15
CA SER A 262 2.70 16.23 -12.90
C SER A 262 3.64 16.77 -11.84
N ASP A 263 3.20 16.79 -10.58
CA ASP A 263 4.04 17.05 -9.40
C ASP A 263 4.59 15.74 -8.78
N GLN A 264 4.21 14.59 -9.35
CA GLN A 264 4.70 13.26 -9.00
C GLN A 264 5.44 12.63 -10.19
N ASP A 265 6.08 11.50 -9.94
CA ASP A 265 6.71 10.74 -11.01
C ASP A 265 5.66 10.28 -12.03
N LEU A 266 5.85 10.70 -13.28
CA LEU A 266 5.01 10.32 -14.42
C LEU A 266 5.91 9.67 -15.47
N ALA A 267 5.94 8.34 -15.44
CA ALA A 267 6.74 7.56 -16.37
C ALA A 267 6.19 7.67 -17.80
N ILE A 268 7.07 7.81 -18.79
CA ILE A 268 6.75 7.54 -20.20
C ILE A 268 7.69 6.47 -20.74
N PHE A 269 7.10 5.32 -21.06
CA PHE A 269 7.84 4.12 -21.46
C PHE A 269 8.49 4.28 -22.84
N PRO A 270 9.55 3.51 -23.15
CA PRO A 270 10.11 3.42 -24.49
C PRO A 270 9.05 3.19 -25.57
N ASP A 271 9.20 3.86 -26.71
CA ASP A 271 8.30 3.72 -27.89
C ASP A 271 6.81 3.85 -27.57
N SER A 272 6.46 4.63 -26.54
CA SER A 272 5.09 4.80 -26.05
C SER A 272 4.63 6.26 -26.08
N PHE A 273 3.36 6.48 -25.73
CA PHE A 273 2.70 7.77 -25.78
C PHE A 273 2.05 8.07 -24.43
N VAL A 274 1.93 9.36 -24.10
CA VAL A 274 1.08 9.84 -23.01
C VAL A 274 0.23 11.01 -23.51
N VAL A 275 -1.06 10.96 -23.22
CA VAL A 275 -2.00 12.03 -23.58
C VAL A 275 -2.24 12.95 -22.38
N ILE A 276 -2.08 14.25 -22.57
CA ILE A 276 -2.35 15.26 -21.55
C ILE A 276 -3.62 16.00 -21.94
N THR A 277 -4.62 15.99 -21.05
CA THR A 277 -5.94 16.60 -21.32
C THR A 277 -6.61 17.05 -20.01
N SER A 278 -7.59 17.95 -20.08
CA SER A 278 -8.39 18.37 -18.92
C SER A 278 -9.43 17.33 -18.48
N ASP A 279 -9.82 16.41 -19.37
CA ASP A 279 -10.80 15.34 -19.09
C ASP A 279 -10.36 13.98 -19.64
N THR A 280 -9.68 13.19 -18.78
CA THR A 280 -9.24 11.83 -19.12
C THR A 280 -10.41 10.84 -19.24
N ALA A 281 -11.56 11.12 -18.60
CA ALA A 281 -12.72 10.25 -18.65
C ALA A 281 -13.45 10.38 -20.00
N ALA A 282 -13.59 11.61 -20.52
CA ALA A 282 -14.09 11.87 -21.86
C ALA A 282 -13.22 11.19 -22.92
N LEU A 283 -11.90 11.38 -22.84
CA LEU A 283 -10.93 10.74 -23.73
C LEU A 283 -11.07 9.21 -23.71
N LYS A 284 -11.15 8.61 -22.52
CA LYS A 284 -11.34 7.16 -22.35
C LYS A 284 -12.67 6.66 -22.91
N SER A 285 -13.73 7.46 -22.83
CA SER A 285 -15.05 7.09 -23.34
C SER A 285 -15.09 6.95 -24.87
N VAL A 286 -14.24 7.72 -25.56
CA VAL A 286 -14.16 7.75 -27.03
C VAL A 286 -13.12 6.76 -27.55
N PHE A 287 -11.91 6.75 -26.96
CA PHE A 287 -10.76 5.98 -27.48
C PHE A 287 -10.46 4.69 -26.71
N GLY A 288 -11.15 4.45 -25.59
CA GLY A 288 -10.88 3.32 -24.70
C GLY A 288 -9.71 3.58 -23.75
N ASN A 289 -9.06 2.52 -23.28
CA ASN A 289 -7.94 2.67 -22.34
C ASN A 289 -6.73 3.28 -23.06
N VAL A 290 -6.46 4.55 -22.74
CA VAL A 290 -5.29 5.32 -23.16
C VAL A 290 -4.45 5.67 -21.94
N TYR A 291 -3.13 5.74 -22.11
CA TYR A 291 -2.26 6.24 -21.04
C TYR A 291 -2.34 7.77 -21.05
N ALA A 292 -3.06 8.34 -20.09
CA ALA A 292 -3.36 9.76 -20.05
C ALA A 292 -3.20 10.35 -18.65
N THR A 293 -2.82 11.62 -18.59
CA THR A 293 -2.74 12.41 -17.36
C THR A 293 -3.69 13.59 -17.44
N GLN A 294 -4.39 13.86 -16.33
CA GLN A 294 -5.37 14.94 -16.26
C GLN A 294 -4.69 16.24 -15.81
N VAL A 295 -4.62 17.22 -16.72
CA VAL A 295 -3.97 18.52 -16.49
C VAL A 295 -4.88 19.61 -17.01
N SER A 296 -5.03 20.68 -16.23
CA SER A 296 -5.72 21.89 -16.69
C SER A 296 -4.82 22.62 -17.68
N LEU A 297 -4.92 22.29 -18.97
CA LEU A 297 -4.21 22.98 -20.04
C LEU A 297 -4.82 24.38 -20.27
N PRO A 298 -4.01 25.34 -20.77
CA PRO A 298 -4.57 26.56 -21.35
C PRO A 298 -5.41 26.21 -22.58
N ALA A 299 -6.41 27.05 -22.87
CA ALA A 299 -7.20 26.90 -24.09
C ALA A 299 -6.32 27.19 -25.32
N PHE A 300 -6.23 26.24 -26.24
CA PHE A 300 -5.47 26.39 -27.47
C PHE A 300 -6.29 27.15 -28.51
N ASN A 301 -5.71 28.15 -29.18
CA ASN A 301 -6.48 28.94 -30.14
C ASN A 301 -6.82 28.14 -31.40
N ASN A 302 -8.11 28.06 -31.77
CA ASN A 302 -8.56 27.39 -33.01
C ASN A 302 -7.97 27.95 -34.32
N THR A 303 -7.24 29.06 -34.28
CA THR A 303 -6.58 29.66 -35.45
C THR A 303 -5.08 29.36 -35.47
N THR A 304 -4.24 30.36 -35.21
CA THR A 304 -2.79 30.18 -35.05
C THR A 304 -2.45 30.22 -33.57
N ASP A 305 -1.69 29.22 -33.14
CA ASP A 305 -1.10 29.18 -31.80
C ASP A 305 0.19 28.36 -31.82
N GLN A 306 0.80 28.24 -30.65
CA GLN A 306 1.97 27.41 -30.43
C GLN A 306 1.80 26.54 -29.20
N ILE A 307 2.07 25.23 -29.33
CA ILE A 307 2.23 24.31 -28.21
C ILE A 307 3.71 24.27 -27.82
N ARG A 308 4.00 24.33 -26.52
CA ARG A 308 5.36 24.33 -25.98
C ARG A 308 5.52 23.33 -24.86
N LEU A 309 6.56 22.52 -24.96
CA LEU A 309 6.96 21.55 -23.95
C LEU A 309 8.31 21.95 -23.36
N TYR A 310 8.37 22.00 -22.03
CA TYR A 310 9.57 22.34 -21.26
C TYR A 310 9.86 21.25 -20.23
N ASP A 311 11.13 21.03 -19.94
CA ASP A 311 11.55 20.19 -18.82
C ASP A 311 11.36 20.92 -17.47
N GLU A 312 11.70 20.22 -16.40
CA GLU A 312 11.64 20.75 -15.03
C GLU A 312 12.55 21.97 -14.80
N ASN A 313 13.58 22.15 -15.63
CA ASN A 313 14.53 23.27 -15.56
C ASN A 313 14.13 24.44 -16.46
N GLY A 314 13.04 24.32 -17.21
CA GLY A 314 12.55 25.33 -18.15
C GLY A 314 13.31 25.35 -19.49
N ALA A 315 14.07 24.30 -19.82
CA ALA A 315 14.64 24.13 -21.15
C ALA A 315 13.55 23.66 -22.11
N THR A 316 13.52 24.22 -23.32
CA THR A 316 12.57 23.78 -24.35
C THR A 316 12.93 22.36 -24.78
N ILE A 317 11.96 21.45 -24.64
CA ILE A 317 12.04 20.07 -25.11
C ILE A 317 11.56 19.99 -26.55
N ASP A 318 10.37 20.53 -26.81
CA ASP A 318 9.77 20.61 -28.13
C ASP A 318 8.81 21.79 -28.21
N SER A 319 8.51 22.24 -29.42
CA SER A 319 7.48 23.25 -29.67
C SER A 319 6.93 23.14 -31.09
N LEU A 320 5.64 23.39 -31.22
CA LEU A 320 4.94 23.32 -32.49
C LEU A 320 4.07 24.55 -32.68
N GLU A 321 4.32 25.33 -33.74
CA GLU A 321 3.41 26.39 -34.18
C GLU A 321 2.48 25.81 -35.26
N TYR A 322 1.17 25.99 -35.10
CA TYR A 322 0.17 25.48 -36.02
C TYR A 322 -0.66 26.61 -36.64
N THR A 323 -1.29 26.31 -37.78
CA THR A 323 -2.16 27.24 -38.49
C THR A 323 -3.62 26.75 -38.43
N PRO A 324 -4.61 27.59 -38.82
CA PRO A 324 -6.01 27.18 -38.84
C PRO A 324 -6.28 25.97 -39.75
N ASP A 325 -5.41 25.71 -40.73
CA ASP A 325 -5.54 24.62 -41.69
C ASP A 325 -5.14 23.24 -41.13
N TRP A 326 -4.59 23.19 -39.91
CA TRP A 326 -4.19 21.94 -39.26
C TRP A 326 -5.38 21.34 -38.49
N GLY A 327 -5.69 20.08 -38.79
CA GLY A 327 -6.87 19.37 -38.27
C GLY A 327 -8.09 19.50 -39.21
N GLY A 328 -9.28 19.34 -38.65
CA GLY A 328 -10.55 19.56 -39.35
C GLY A 328 -11.68 19.87 -38.37
N ASP A 329 -12.76 20.50 -38.85
CA ASP A 329 -13.92 20.84 -38.01
C ASP A 329 -14.49 19.58 -37.35
N ASN A 330 -14.48 19.52 -36.01
CA ASN A 330 -15.01 18.39 -35.25
C ASN A 330 -14.35 17.03 -35.59
N VAL A 331 -13.05 17.01 -35.91
CA VAL A 331 -12.31 15.77 -36.15
C VAL A 331 -11.34 15.52 -35.00
N ALA A 332 -11.44 14.33 -34.42
CA ALA A 332 -10.38 13.75 -33.61
C ALA A 332 -9.67 12.68 -34.44
#